data_AF-A0A0C2D6M1-F1
#
_entry.id   AF-A0A0C2D6M1-F1
#
_cell.length_a   1.000
_cell.length_b   1.000
_cell.length_c   1.000
_cell.angle_alpha   90.00
_cell.angle_beta   90.00
_cell.angle_gamma   90.00
#
_symmetry.space_group_name_H-M   'P 1'
#
loop_
_entity.id
_entity.type
_entity.pdbx_description
1 polymer ?
#
loop_
_entity_poly.entity_id
_entity_poly.type
_entity_poly.pdbx_seq_one_letter_code
_entity_poly.pdbx_strand_id
1 'polypeptide(L)'
;MLSGGITGPGCAAGDGMVDKLYDSTRAYNRSLRWGDWDRAVEHIPAESANAFMEAHEAVEDRLVVIDYEMTRMEVDKTNGIAISQVEISWHTENELVVRSTKVNHLWQWHEGRWVLVDERRDGGKPLAIFAEIEDGENHPYLPGLQAFREENAIGMDDAEKRKRDRAKRKADKANAVDPTDKYSLEKLQSMPVEQRPASFN
;
A
#
# COMPACT_ATOMS: atom_id res chain seq x y z
N MET A 1 46.34 28.47 -3.92
CA MET A 1 46.06 27.04 -3.68
C MET A 1 44.55 26.89 -3.60
N LEU A 2 44.00 26.05 -4.47
CA LEU A 2 42.59 25.71 -4.56
C LEU A 2 42.20 24.69 -3.48
N SER A 3 40.89 24.64 -3.21
CA SER A 3 40.15 23.52 -2.59
C SER A 3 40.14 23.48 -1.06
N GLY A 4 39.00 23.30 -0.38
CA GLY A 4 37.65 23.08 -0.87
C GLY A 4 36.67 23.08 0.30
N GLY A 5 35.53 23.75 0.12
CA GLY A 5 34.39 23.62 1.01
C GLY A 5 33.62 22.36 0.64
N ILE A 6 33.48 21.43 1.59
CA ILE A 6 32.58 20.29 1.49
C ILE A 6 31.19 20.83 1.85
N THR A 7 30.41 21.20 0.84
CA THR A 7 28.97 21.41 1.00
C THR A 7 28.33 20.03 1.01
N GLY A 8 28.09 19.47 2.20
CA GLY A 8 27.23 18.30 2.34
C GLY A 8 25.80 18.65 1.86
N PRO A 9 25.06 17.72 1.23
CA PRO A 9 23.68 17.95 0.87
C PRO A 9 22.86 18.07 2.15
N GLY A 10 22.50 19.30 2.51
CA GLY A 10 21.54 19.58 3.57
C GLY A 10 20.17 19.01 3.18
N CYS A 11 19.65 18.11 4.00
CA CYS A 11 18.35 17.48 3.87
C CYS A 11 17.21 18.52 3.87
N ALA A 12 16.78 18.96 2.69
CA ALA A 12 15.55 19.76 2.50
C ALA A 12 14.28 18.88 2.39
N ALA A 13 14.35 17.59 2.70
CA ALA A 13 13.23 16.66 2.63
C ALA A 13 12.34 16.64 3.89
N GLY A 14 12.71 17.39 4.94
CA GLY A 14 12.10 17.27 6.27
C GLY A 14 10.75 17.97 6.42
N ASP A 15 10.50 19.09 5.75
CA ASP A 15 9.29 19.89 6.00
C ASP A 15 8.09 19.41 5.19
N GLY A 16 8.30 19.05 3.92
CA GLY A 16 7.21 18.59 3.05
C GLY A 16 6.58 17.25 3.45
N MET A 17 7.23 16.43 4.29
CA MET A 17 6.64 15.15 4.74
C MET A 17 5.41 15.36 5.62
N VAL A 18 5.43 16.37 6.50
CA VAL A 18 4.29 16.63 7.41
C VAL A 18 3.11 17.19 6.63
N ASP A 19 3.36 18.17 5.75
CA ASP A 19 2.34 18.76 4.89
C ASP A 19 1.71 17.70 3.98
N LYS A 20 2.53 16.85 3.36
CA LYS A 20 2.03 15.74 2.53
C LYS A 20 1.25 14.71 3.33
N LEU A 21 1.56 14.48 4.60
CA LEU A 21 0.75 13.60 5.43
C LEU A 21 -0.63 14.22 5.62
N TYR A 22 -0.67 15.51 5.99
CA TYR A 22 -1.92 16.23 6.18
C TYR A 22 -2.78 16.17 4.90
N ASP A 23 -2.17 16.46 3.75
CA ASP A 23 -2.85 16.38 2.45
C ASP A 23 -3.32 14.97 2.12
N SER A 24 -2.51 13.94 2.37
CA SER A 24 -2.86 12.53 2.08
C SER A 24 -4.00 12.06 2.97
N THR A 25 -3.93 12.31 4.28
CA THR A 25 -5.00 11.94 5.22
C THR A 25 -6.29 12.67 4.87
N ARG A 26 -6.23 13.97 4.56
CA ARG A 26 -7.40 14.74 4.15
C ARG A 26 -7.99 14.26 2.83
N ALA A 27 -7.17 13.99 1.83
CA ALA A 27 -7.60 13.49 0.52
C ALA A 27 -8.30 12.13 0.66
N TYR A 28 -7.66 11.19 1.38
CA TYR A 28 -8.23 9.87 1.67
C TYR A 28 -9.61 9.97 2.36
N ASN A 29 -9.70 10.67 3.49
CA ASN A 29 -10.96 10.80 4.24
C ASN A 29 -12.03 11.59 3.47
N ARG A 30 -11.63 12.56 2.62
CA ARG A 30 -12.55 13.23 1.70
C ARG A 30 -13.14 12.25 0.70
N SER A 31 -12.32 11.37 0.12
CA SER A 31 -12.78 10.35 -0.82
C SER A 31 -13.75 9.40 -0.13
N LEU A 32 -13.43 8.93 1.09
CA LEU A 32 -14.35 8.12 1.88
C LEU A 32 -15.70 8.80 2.12
N ARG A 33 -15.66 10.10 2.45
CA ARG A 33 -16.87 10.88 2.73
C ARG A 33 -17.86 10.88 1.55
N TRP A 34 -17.33 10.92 0.33
CA TRP A 34 -18.13 11.00 -0.88
C TRP A 34 -18.40 9.64 -1.52
N GLY A 35 -17.97 8.54 -0.92
CA GLY A 35 -18.05 7.21 -1.52
C GLY A 35 -17.18 7.07 -2.77
N ASP A 36 -16.14 7.89 -2.90
CA ASP A 36 -15.22 7.90 -4.04
C ASP A 36 -14.08 6.91 -3.79
N TRP A 37 -14.43 5.62 -3.81
CA TRP A 37 -13.51 4.53 -3.46
C TRP A 37 -12.32 4.46 -4.41
N ASP A 38 -12.53 4.75 -5.70
CA ASP A 38 -11.48 4.84 -6.71
C ASP A 38 -10.39 5.86 -6.35
N ARG A 39 -10.77 7.00 -5.75
CA ARG A 39 -9.79 7.97 -5.24
C ARG A 39 -9.19 7.56 -3.91
N ALA A 40 -9.94 6.85 -3.07
CA ALA A 40 -9.41 6.37 -1.79
C ALA A 40 -8.30 5.33 -2.00
N VAL A 41 -8.41 4.45 -2.99
CA VAL A 41 -7.40 3.40 -3.27
C VAL A 41 -6.05 3.95 -3.71
N GLU A 42 -5.97 5.20 -4.17
CA GLU A 42 -4.69 5.85 -4.52
C GLU A 42 -3.75 5.98 -3.30
N HIS A 43 -4.31 5.96 -2.09
CA HIS A 43 -3.58 6.13 -0.84
C HIS A 43 -3.18 4.81 -0.17
N ILE A 44 -3.64 3.66 -0.66
CA ILE A 44 -3.31 2.34 -0.10
C ILE A 44 -2.30 1.60 -1.00
N PRO A 45 -1.76 0.44 -0.57
CA PRO A 45 -0.92 -0.39 -1.42
C PRO A 45 -1.69 -0.94 -2.62
N ALA A 46 -1.04 -1.07 -3.78
CA ALA A 46 -1.71 -1.43 -5.02
C ALA A 46 -2.29 -2.87 -4.97
N GLU A 47 -1.59 -3.76 -4.27
CA GLU A 47 -2.00 -5.12 -3.98
C GLU A 47 -3.28 -5.21 -3.14
N SER A 48 -3.58 -4.16 -2.36
CA SER A 48 -4.76 -4.06 -1.50
C SER A 48 -6.00 -3.52 -2.20
N ALA A 49 -5.85 -2.93 -3.40
CA ALA A 49 -6.93 -2.19 -4.07
C ALA A 49 -8.20 -3.03 -4.30
N ASN A 50 -8.07 -4.26 -4.81
CA ASN A 50 -9.24 -5.09 -5.10
C ASN A 50 -9.98 -5.51 -3.83
N ALA A 51 -9.26 -5.93 -2.79
CA ALA A 51 -9.86 -6.33 -1.51
C ALA A 51 -10.49 -5.14 -0.78
N PHE A 52 -9.90 -3.95 -0.91
CA PHE A 52 -10.48 -2.70 -0.42
C PHE A 52 -11.83 -2.42 -1.10
N MET A 53 -11.89 -2.48 -2.44
CA MET A 53 -13.12 -2.23 -3.19
C MET A 53 -14.22 -3.23 -2.82
N GLU A 54 -13.88 -4.53 -2.77
CA GLU A 54 -14.84 -5.58 -2.38
C GLU A 54 -15.39 -5.35 -0.96
N ALA A 55 -14.53 -5.00 -0.01
CA ALA A 55 -14.94 -4.70 1.36
C ALA A 55 -15.86 -3.47 1.43
N HIS A 56 -15.62 -2.45 0.60
CA HIS A 56 -16.40 -1.20 0.61
C HIS A 56 -17.70 -1.29 -0.19
N GLU A 57 -17.76 -2.12 -1.23
CA GLU A 57 -19.00 -2.44 -1.94
C GLU A 57 -20.00 -3.22 -1.07
N ALA A 58 -19.50 -4.01 -0.12
CA ALA A 58 -20.31 -4.83 0.78
C ALA A 58 -20.92 -4.05 1.96
N VAL A 59 -20.63 -2.76 2.10
CA VAL A 59 -21.03 -1.96 3.27
C VAL A 59 -22.50 -1.55 3.19
N GLU A 60 -23.10 -1.49 4.38
CA GLU A 60 -24.51 -1.18 4.64
C GLU A 60 -25.12 -0.20 3.63
N ASP A 61 -26.19 -0.65 2.96
CA ASP A 61 -26.92 0.11 1.96
C ASP A 61 -27.25 1.50 2.52
N ARG A 62 -26.50 2.49 2.02
CA ARG A 62 -26.61 3.92 2.29
C ARG A 62 -26.00 4.45 3.59
N LEU A 63 -24.77 4.04 3.89
CA LEU A 63 -23.87 4.81 4.76
C LEU A 63 -23.69 6.24 4.23
N VAL A 64 -23.95 7.23 5.08
CA VAL A 64 -23.69 8.66 4.80
C VAL A 64 -22.67 9.18 5.80
N VAL A 65 -21.48 9.48 5.32
CA VAL A 65 -20.45 10.16 6.11
C VAL A 65 -20.72 11.66 6.06
N ILE A 66 -20.98 12.25 7.23
CA ILE A 66 -21.34 13.67 7.38
C ILE A 66 -20.08 14.53 7.35
N ASP A 67 -19.10 14.15 8.18
CA ASP A 67 -17.88 14.92 8.40
C ASP A 67 -16.75 14.01 8.93
N TYR A 68 -15.53 14.52 8.85
CA TYR A 68 -14.37 13.92 9.49
C TYR A 68 -13.48 15.01 10.10
N GLU A 69 -12.93 14.72 11.27
CA GLU A 69 -12.03 15.60 11.99
C GLU A 69 -10.72 14.88 12.28
N MET A 70 -9.59 15.46 11.87
CA MET A 70 -8.27 14.93 12.20
C MET A 70 -7.87 15.44 13.59
N THR A 71 -7.80 14.55 14.58
CA THR A 71 -7.62 14.90 15.99
C THR A 71 -6.18 14.78 16.48
N ARG A 72 -5.36 13.94 15.83
CA ARG A 72 -3.94 13.73 16.17
C ARG A 72 -3.13 13.38 14.92
N MET A 73 -1.89 13.85 14.87
CA MET A 73 -0.91 13.46 13.87
C MET A 73 0.48 13.38 14.48
N GLU A 74 1.19 12.31 14.17
CA GLU A 74 2.58 12.08 14.61
C GLU A 74 3.41 11.58 13.44
N VAL A 75 4.57 12.18 13.23
CA VAL A 75 5.46 11.84 12.12
C VAL A 75 6.84 11.49 12.65
N ASP A 76 7.25 10.25 12.44
CA ASP A 76 8.64 9.82 12.54
C ASP A 76 9.32 10.03 11.19
N LYS A 77 9.96 11.20 11.04
CA LYS A 77 10.70 11.57 9.82
C LYS A 77 11.92 10.69 9.57
N THR A 78 12.44 10.01 10.60
CA THR A 78 13.65 9.17 10.49
C THR A 78 13.30 7.84 9.83
N ASN A 79 12.22 7.22 10.31
CA ASN A 79 11.78 5.92 9.80
C ASN A 79 10.75 6.03 8.67
N GLY A 80 10.27 7.24 8.38
CA GLY A 80 9.21 7.48 7.40
C GLY A 80 7.90 6.84 7.83
N ILE A 81 7.56 6.90 9.11
CA ILE A 81 6.32 6.34 9.66
C ILE A 81 5.48 7.49 10.18
N ALA A 82 4.17 7.39 10.05
CA ALA A 82 3.29 8.33 10.70
C ALA A 82 2.00 7.68 11.20
N ILE A 83 1.42 8.28 12.23
CA ILE A 83 0.10 7.92 12.75
C ILE A 83 -0.79 9.14 12.62
N SER A 84 -2.02 8.96 12.15
CA SER A 84 -3.07 9.97 12.26
C SER A 84 -4.31 9.38 12.91
N GLN A 85 -4.99 10.17 13.73
CA GLN A 85 -6.30 9.80 14.28
C GLN A 85 -7.37 10.67 13.64
N VAL A 86 -8.46 10.05 13.25
CA VAL A 86 -9.61 10.70 12.62
C VAL A 86 -10.89 10.30 13.35
N GLU A 87 -11.70 11.28 13.70
CA GLU A 87 -13.07 11.07 14.17
C GLU A 87 -14.04 11.30 13.00
N ILE A 88 -14.87 10.30 12.71
CA ILE A 88 -15.75 10.27 11.55
C ILE A 88 -17.17 10.30 12.05
N SER A 89 -17.95 11.28 11.61
CA SER A 89 -19.38 11.40 11.92
C SER A 89 -20.21 10.86 10.76
N TRP A 90 -21.16 9.99 11.04
CA TRP A 90 -21.95 9.31 10.02
C TRP A 90 -23.35 8.96 10.51
N HIS A 91 -24.23 8.64 9.57
CA HIS A 91 -25.51 8.00 9.82
C HIS A 91 -25.80 6.99 8.70
N THR A 92 -26.85 6.19 8.85
CA THR A 92 -27.36 5.36 7.74
C THR A 92 -28.68 5.96 7.26
N GLU A 93 -29.12 5.66 6.04
CA GLU A 93 -30.45 6.13 5.62
C GLU A 93 -31.58 5.51 6.46
N ASN A 94 -31.38 4.32 7.00
CA ASN A 94 -32.36 3.64 7.85
C ASN A 94 -32.41 4.25 9.26
N GLU A 95 -31.30 4.80 9.74
CA GLU A 95 -31.17 5.41 11.06
C GLU A 95 -30.47 6.77 10.94
N LEU A 96 -31.26 7.85 10.93
CA LEU A 96 -30.77 9.25 10.86
C LEU A 96 -30.13 9.73 12.18
N VAL A 97 -29.72 8.82 13.05
CA VAL A 97 -29.00 9.14 14.29
C VAL A 97 -27.53 9.29 13.96
N VAL A 98 -27.01 10.49 14.16
CA VAL A 98 -25.58 10.76 13.98
C VAL A 98 -24.77 9.96 15.01
N ARG A 99 -23.82 9.18 14.50
CA ARG A 99 -22.85 8.40 15.25
C ARG A 99 -21.46 8.94 14.95
N SER A 100 -20.52 8.69 15.86
CA SER A 100 -19.11 8.92 15.59
C SER A 100 -18.27 7.65 15.77
N THR A 101 -17.24 7.52 14.95
CA THR A 101 -16.25 6.45 14.98
C THR A 101 -14.86 7.08 14.99
N LYS A 102 -14.00 6.62 15.89
CA LYS A 102 -12.60 7.07 15.93
C LYS A 102 -11.74 6.00 15.29
N VAL A 103 -10.84 6.42 14.41
CA VAL A 103 -10.01 5.54 13.60
C VAL A 103 -8.56 6.00 13.68
N ASN A 104 -7.65 5.05 13.88
CA ASN A 104 -6.22 5.26 13.78
C ASN A 104 -5.74 4.78 12.41
N HIS A 105 -5.02 5.65 11.71
CA HIS A 105 -4.33 5.36 10.46
C HIS A 105 -2.84 5.22 10.71
N LEU A 106 -2.23 4.21 10.12
CA LEU A 106 -0.79 4.00 10.10
C LEU A 106 -0.27 4.18 8.69
N TRP A 107 0.70 5.08 8.52
CA TRP A 107 1.22 5.49 7.24
C TRP A 107 2.70 5.15 7.13
N GLN A 108 3.12 4.71 5.93
CA GLN A 108 4.52 4.54 5.56
C GLN A 108 4.85 5.48 4.40
N TRP A 109 5.92 6.24 4.56
CA TRP A 109 6.49 7.04 3.48
C TRP A 109 7.20 6.12 2.50
N HIS A 110 6.77 6.16 1.25
CA HIS A 110 7.32 5.33 0.19
C HIS A 110 7.24 6.07 -1.14
N GLU A 111 8.34 6.06 -1.91
CA GLU A 111 8.43 6.68 -3.23
C GLU A 111 7.94 8.14 -3.29
N GLY A 112 8.16 8.92 -2.23
CA GLY A 112 7.83 10.34 -2.20
C GLY A 112 6.38 10.69 -1.82
N ARG A 113 5.59 9.70 -1.40
CA ARG A 113 4.21 9.84 -0.92
C ARG A 113 3.98 9.04 0.37
N TRP A 114 2.87 9.33 1.05
CA TRP A 114 2.39 8.50 2.15
C TRP A 114 1.46 7.42 1.63
N VAL A 115 1.66 6.20 2.12
CA VAL A 115 0.82 5.03 1.85
C VAL A 115 0.20 4.58 3.17
N LEU A 116 -1.11 4.44 3.20
CA LEU A 116 -1.88 3.93 4.35
C LEU A 116 -1.68 2.41 4.40
N VAL A 117 -0.96 1.93 5.40
CA VAL A 117 -0.57 0.51 5.52
C VAL A 117 -1.35 -0.24 6.60
N ASP A 118 -2.04 0.46 7.50
CA ASP A 118 -3.00 -0.12 8.43
C ASP A 118 -4.04 0.93 8.85
N GLU A 119 -5.24 0.48 9.19
CA GLU A 119 -6.35 1.33 9.62
C GLU A 119 -7.26 0.57 10.59
N ARG A 120 -7.51 1.12 11.79
CA ARG A 120 -8.31 0.42 12.79
C ARG A 120 -9.15 1.35 13.65
N ARG A 121 -10.34 0.89 14.01
CA ARG A 121 -11.23 1.61 14.94
C ARG A 121 -10.61 1.66 16.33
N ASP A 122 -10.38 2.87 16.82
CA ASP A 122 -9.88 3.18 18.17
C ASP A 122 -11.02 3.39 19.18
N GLY A 123 -12.22 3.74 18.71
CA GLY A 123 -13.33 4.10 19.58
C GLY A 123 -14.61 4.47 18.84
N GLY A 124 -15.62 4.92 19.59
CA GLY A 124 -16.93 5.27 19.02
C GLY A 124 -17.77 4.06 18.62
N LYS A 125 -18.79 4.28 17.79
CA LYS A 125 -19.64 3.21 17.25
C LYS A 125 -18.90 2.43 16.15
N PRO A 126 -19.06 1.10 16.08
CA PRO A 126 -18.53 0.31 14.97
C PRO A 126 -19.09 0.81 13.65
N LEU A 127 -18.23 0.87 12.64
CA LEU A 127 -18.59 1.18 11.27
C LEU A 127 -17.88 0.18 10.36
N ALA A 128 -18.65 -0.57 9.56
CA ALA A 128 -18.19 -1.77 8.89
C ALA A 128 -17.07 -1.58 7.84
N ILE A 129 -16.78 -0.34 7.41
CA ILE A 129 -15.65 -0.03 6.52
C ILE A 129 -14.28 -0.12 7.21
N PHE A 130 -14.25 -0.10 8.54
CA PHE A 130 -13.01 -0.09 9.32
C PHE A 130 -12.81 -1.40 10.07
N ALA A 131 -11.58 -1.90 10.08
CA ALA A 131 -11.23 -3.06 10.89
C ALA A 131 -11.29 -2.72 12.38
N GLU A 132 -11.63 -3.72 13.19
CA GLU A 132 -11.58 -3.60 14.64
C GLU A 132 -10.16 -3.86 15.15
N ILE A 133 -9.82 -3.27 16.30
CA ILE A 133 -8.57 -3.63 17.00
C ILE A 133 -8.58 -5.11 17.42
N GLU A 134 -9.78 -5.65 17.70
CA GLU A 134 -9.97 -7.03 18.17
C GLU A 134 -9.88 -8.09 17.06
N ASP A 135 -9.93 -7.70 15.78
CA ASP A 135 -9.87 -8.62 14.62
C ASP A 135 -8.49 -9.30 14.46
N GLY A 136 -7.55 -9.03 15.37
CA GLY A 136 -6.24 -9.65 15.44
C GLY A 136 -5.17 -8.90 14.63
N GLU A 137 -4.02 -9.54 14.41
CA GLU A 137 -2.85 -8.89 13.78
C GLU A 137 -3.08 -8.48 12.32
N ASN A 138 -3.98 -9.16 11.59
CA ASN A 138 -4.13 -8.96 10.15
C ASN A 138 -5.34 -8.10 9.82
N HIS A 139 -5.10 -7.02 9.08
CA HIS A 139 -6.15 -6.19 8.52
C HIS A 139 -6.82 -6.92 7.32
N PRO A 140 -8.15 -6.79 7.11
CA PRO A 140 -8.85 -7.52 6.04
C PRO A 140 -8.26 -7.33 4.64
N TYR A 141 -7.74 -6.13 4.35
CA TYR A 141 -7.17 -5.79 3.05
C TYR A 141 -5.82 -5.08 3.09
N LEU A 142 -5.34 -4.59 4.24
CA LEU A 142 -4.08 -3.86 4.32
C LEU A 142 -2.97 -4.80 4.81
N PRO A 143 -1.74 -4.66 4.30
CA PRO A 143 -0.65 -5.57 4.67
C PRO A 143 -0.12 -5.34 6.09
N GLY A 144 -0.39 -4.19 6.71
CA GLY A 144 0.29 -3.76 7.92
C GLY A 144 1.68 -3.21 7.64
N LEU A 145 2.23 -2.49 8.63
CA LEU A 145 3.51 -1.79 8.49
C LEU A 145 4.69 -2.74 8.21
N GLN A 146 4.78 -3.85 8.95
CA GLN A 146 5.92 -4.74 8.85
C GLN A 146 5.97 -5.44 7.48
N ALA A 147 4.86 -6.05 7.06
CA ALA A 147 4.80 -6.75 5.78
C ALA A 147 5.07 -5.79 4.61
N PHE A 148 4.49 -4.58 4.63
CA PHE A 148 4.75 -3.57 3.60
C PHE A 148 6.23 -3.17 3.53
N ARG A 149 6.90 -2.99 4.68
CA ARG A 149 8.33 -2.64 4.71
C ARG A 149 9.21 -3.79 4.22
N GLU A 150 8.88 -5.02 4.57
CA GLU A 150 9.61 -6.21 4.11
C GLU A 150 9.50 -6.38 2.60
N GLU A 151 8.29 -6.27 2.05
CA GLU A 151 8.05 -6.36 0.61
C GLU A 151 8.86 -5.31 -0.16
N ASN A 152 8.82 -4.06 0.32
CA ASN A 152 9.46 -2.90 -0.32
C ASN A 152 10.93 -2.67 0.10
N ALA A 153 11.52 -3.57 0.89
CA ALA A 153 12.90 -3.49 1.39
C ALA A 153 13.21 -2.17 2.14
N ILE A 154 12.22 -1.62 2.86
CA ILE A 154 12.33 -0.35 3.57
C ILE A 154 13.04 -0.58 4.90
N GLY A 155 14.18 0.09 5.10
CA GLY A 155 14.97 0.00 6.34
C GLY A 155 15.92 -1.21 6.40
N MET A 156 16.07 -1.99 5.32
CA MET A 156 17.12 -3.01 5.22
C MET A 156 18.49 -2.35 5.00
N ASP A 157 19.53 -2.95 5.56
CA ASP A 157 20.90 -2.51 5.28
C ASP A 157 21.31 -2.85 3.83
N ASP A 158 22.33 -2.15 3.33
CA ASP A 158 22.81 -2.34 1.95
C ASP A 158 23.31 -3.76 1.66
N ALA A 159 23.82 -4.48 2.68
CA ALA A 159 24.33 -5.83 2.53
C ALA A 159 23.18 -6.85 2.39
N GLU A 160 22.13 -6.70 3.20
CA GLU A 160 20.90 -7.48 3.15
C GLU A 160 20.16 -7.25 1.83
N LYS A 161 20.05 -6.00 1.40
CA LYS A 161 19.46 -5.65 0.09
C LYS A 161 20.20 -6.34 -1.05
N ARG A 162 21.54 -6.27 -1.06
CA ARG A 162 22.37 -6.96 -2.07
C ARG A 162 22.21 -8.48 -2.01
N LYS A 163 22.06 -9.06 -0.82
CA LYS A 163 21.84 -10.51 -0.64
C LYS A 163 20.48 -10.93 -1.22
N ARG A 164 19.42 -10.16 -0.95
CA ARG A 164 18.08 -10.39 -1.51
C ARG A 164 18.08 -10.27 -3.03
N ASP A 165 18.70 -9.23 -3.59
CA ASP A 165 18.80 -9.05 -5.03
C ASP A 165 19.55 -10.20 -5.71
N ARG A 166 20.64 -10.69 -5.09
CA ARG A 166 21.37 -11.88 -5.58
C ARG A 166 20.51 -13.13 -5.53
N ALA A 167 19.75 -13.34 -4.45
CA ALA A 167 18.85 -14.48 -4.30
C ALA A 167 17.72 -14.43 -5.35
N LYS A 168 17.10 -13.26 -5.56
CA LYS A 168 16.07 -13.06 -6.58
C LYS A 168 16.60 -13.34 -7.98
N ARG A 169 17.74 -12.75 -8.36
CA ARG A 169 18.40 -13.04 -9.65
C ARG A 169 18.75 -14.51 -9.84
N LYS A 170 19.14 -15.22 -8.77
CA LYS A 170 19.42 -16.66 -8.82
C LYS A 170 18.13 -17.46 -9.02
N ALA A 171 17.05 -17.11 -8.34
CA ALA A 171 15.75 -17.74 -8.51
C ALA A 171 15.18 -17.49 -9.92
N ASP A 172 15.25 -16.25 -10.42
CA ASP A 172 14.85 -15.91 -11.78
C ASP A 172 15.66 -16.67 -12.82
N LYS A 173 16.97 -16.83 -12.61
CA LYS A 173 17.83 -17.66 -13.47
C LYS A 173 17.48 -19.15 -13.40
N ALA A 174 17.05 -19.65 -12.25
CA ALA A 174 16.63 -21.05 -12.10
C ALA A 174 15.24 -21.31 -12.71
N ASN A 175 14.35 -20.31 -12.68
CA ASN A 175 13.02 -20.37 -13.26
C ASN A 175 12.96 -19.99 -14.74
N ALA A 176 14.03 -19.36 -15.26
CA ALA A 176 14.19 -19.17 -16.69
C ALA A 176 14.28 -20.55 -17.36
N VAL A 177 13.15 -21.00 -17.90
CA VAL A 177 13.04 -22.19 -18.76
C VAL A 177 14.18 -22.13 -19.77
N ASP A 178 15.00 -23.17 -19.81
CA ASP A 178 16.12 -23.27 -20.74
C ASP A 178 15.57 -23.03 -22.16
N PRO A 179 16.00 -21.96 -22.86
CA PRO A 179 15.50 -21.68 -24.21
C PRO A 179 15.81 -22.82 -25.18
N THR A 180 16.74 -23.73 -24.86
CA THR A 180 16.99 -24.95 -25.65
C THR A 180 15.94 -26.04 -25.44
N ASP A 181 15.16 -26.02 -24.36
CA ASP A 181 14.10 -27.00 -24.10
C ASP A 181 12.82 -26.76 -24.94
N LYS A 182 12.70 -25.57 -25.56
CA LYS A 182 11.72 -25.32 -26.63
C LYS A 182 12.13 -25.92 -27.99
N TYR A 183 13.40 -26.30 -28.14
CA TYR A 183 13.96 -26.84 -29.39
C TYR A 183 14.58 -28.22 -29.21
N SER A 184 14.22 -28.95 -28.15
CA SER A 184 14.64 -30.34 -27.99
C SER A 184 14.07 -31.19 -29.14
N LEU A 185 14.92 -32.06 -29.72
CA LEU A 185 14.58 -32.90 -30.88
C LEU A 185 13.30 -33.73 -30.66
N GLU A 186 13.06 -34.16 -29.41
CA GLU A 186 11.87 -34.92 -29.02
C GLU A 186 10.56 -34.10 -29.12
N LYS A 187 10.62 -32.79 -28.84
CA LYS A 187 9.48 -31.86 -28.99
C LYS A 187 9.24 -31.49 -30.45
N LEU A 188 10.31 -31.29 -31.22
CA LEU A 188 10.19 -31.01 -32.66
C LEU A 188 9.60 -32.18 -33.45
N GLN A 189 9.89 -33.42 -33.03
CA GLN A 189 9.33 -34.64 -33.64
C GLN A 189 7.84 -34.84 -33.34
N SER A 190 7.34 -34.33 -32.21
CA SER A 190 5.93 -34.43 -31.81
C SER A 190 5.04 -33.27 -32.31
N MET A 191 5.61 -32.25 -32.95
CA MET A 191 4.84 -31.15 -33.56
C MET A 191 4.26 -31.53 -34.93
N PRO A 192 3.01 -31.09 -35.24
CA PRO A 192 2.43 -31.19 -36.57
C PRO A 192 3.33 -30.53 -37.62
N VAL A 193 3.44 -31.13 -38.81
CA VAL A 193 4.39 -30.72 -39.87
C VAL A 193 4.24 -29.23 -40.26
N GLU A 194 3.02 -28.69 -40.20
CA GLU A 194 2.68 -27.30 -40.51
C GLU A 194 3.23 -26.27 -39.51
N GLN A 195 3.67 -26.70 -38.33
CA GLN A 195 4.19 -25.82 -37.28
C GLN A 195 5.72 -25.90 -37.13
N ARG A 196 6.42 -26.64 -38.02
CA ARG A 196 7.88 -26.74 -38.00
C ARG A 196 8.53 -25.55 -38.71
N PRO A 197 9.68 -25.04 -38.21
CA PRO A 197 10.41 -23.97 -38.87
C PRO A 197 10.93 -24.43 -40.24
N ALA A 198 10.92 -23.55 -41.23
CA ALA A 198 11.21 -23.83 -42.64
C ALA A 198 12.62 -24.41 -42.93
N SER A 199 13.53 -24.41 -41.95
CA SER A 199 14.88 -24.95 -42.07
C SER A 199 14.98 -26.48 -41.86
N PHE A 200 13.85 -27.19 -41.69
CA PHE A 200 13.79 -28.64 -41.41
C PHE A 200 12.99 -29.47 -42.44
N ASN A 201 12.67 -28.89 -43.60
CA ASN A 201 12.14 -29.63 -44.76
C ASN A 201 13.22 -29.98 -45.75
#